data_AF-D5EK93-F1
#
_entry.id   AF-D5EK93-F1
#
_cell.length_a   1.000
_cell.length_b   1.000
_cell.length_c   1.000
_cell.angle_alpha   90.00
_cell.angle_beta   90.00
_cell.angle_gamma   90.00
#
_symmetry.space_group_name_H-M   'P 1'
#
loop_
_entity.id
_entity.type
_entity.pdbx_description
1 polymer ?
#
loop_
_entity_poly.entity_id
_entity_poly.type
_entity_poly.pdbx_seq_one_letter_code
_entity_poly.pdbx_strand_id
1 'polypeptide(L)'
;MDKRPAIVMWVIWFMVLQGAFAVHFVIGGGFPSGANVDVAMPVWLWGLCFAPILVATVVRWIVIPRMKQQQQLVAMVAGLALSELPIFFSLFLVGSDYPQNQIAVLILSVLSLIQMAPSYGTPGYRMES
;
A
#
# COMPACT_ATOMS: atom_id res chain seq x y z
N MET A 1 -16.85 -11.80 21.67
CA MET A 1 -15.50 -11.58 21.11
C MET A 1 -15.05 -10.19 21.49
N ASP A 2 -13.80 -10.06 21.92
CA ASP A 2 -13.21 -8.76 22.24
C ASP A 2 -13.06 -7.94 20.94
N LYS A 3 -13.64 -6.73 20.90
CA LYS A 3 -13.59 -5.84 19.72
C LYS A 3 -12.30 -5.01 19.67
N ARG A 4 -11.56 -4.93 20.78
CA ARG A 4 -10.30 -4.17 20.90
C ARG A 4 -9.28 -4.47 19.81
N PRO A 5 -8.93 -5.74 19.49
CA PRO A 5 -7.93 -6.02 18.45
C PRO A 5 -8.36 -5.53 17.05
N ALA A 6 -9.64 -5.63 16.71
CA ALA A 6 -10.15 -5.14 15.42
C ALA A 6 -10.01 -3.61 15.31
N ILE A 7 -10.35 -2.89 16.38
CA ILE A 7 -10.22 -1.42 16.44
C ILE A 7 -8.75 -1.03 16.25
N VAL A 8 -7.81 -1.70 16.93
CA VAL A 8 -6.37 -1.43 16.79
C VAL A 8 -5.92 -1.59 15.33
N MET A 9 -6.35 -2.67 14.65
CA MET A 9 -6.01 -2.88 13.26
C MET A 9 -6.55 -1.77 12.34
N TRP A 10 -7.79 -1.34 12.55
CA TRP A 10 -8.39 -0.24 11.79
C TRP A 10 -7.68 1.08 11.99
N VAL A 11 -7.30 1.40 13.24
CA VAL A 11 -6.53 2.61 13.56
C VAL A 11 -5.17 2.59 12.87
N ILE A 12 -4.43 1.48 12.95
CA ILE A 12 -3.13 1.34 12.30
C ILE A 12 -3.25 1.47 10.78
N TRP A 13 -4.22 0.77 10.17
CA TRP A 13 -4.47 0.86 8.73
C TRP A 13 -4.75 2.31 8.30
N PHE A 14 -5.63 3.00 9.03
CA PHE A 14 -5.98 4.39 8.71
C PHE A 14 -4.80 5.33 8.89
N MET A 15 -4.01 5.17 9.96
CA MET A 15 -2.81 5.97 10.19
C MET A 15 -1.79 5.80 9.07
N VAL A 16 -1.54 4.58 8.60
CA VAL A 16 -0.61 4.35 7.48
C VAL A 16 -1.15 4.95 6.18
N LEU A 17 -2.45 4.83 5.91
CA LEU A 17 -3.06 5.45 4.72
C LEU A 17 -2.89 6.98 4.73
N GLN A 18 -3.14 7.63 5.87
CA GLN A 18 -2.92 9.07 6.01
C GLN A 18 -1.43 9.43 5.94
N GLY A 19 -0.55 8.61 6.51
CA GLY A 19 0.90 8.76 6.44
C GLY A 19 1.41 8.72 4.99
N ALA A 20 0.93 7.78 4.20
CA ALA A 20 1.26 7.66 2.78
C ALA A 20 0.87 8.92 1.98
N PHE A 21 -0.31 9.49 2.26
CA PHE A 21 -0.71 10.76 1.68
C PHE A 21 0.17 11.91 2.17
N ALA A 22 0.47 11.98 3.46
CA ALA A 22 1.36 13.02 3.99
C ALA A 22 2.75 12.95 3.35
N VAL A 23 3.32 11.75 3.18
CA VAL A 23 4.59 11.56 2.47
C VAL A 23 4.50 12.08 1.04
N HIS A 24 3.49 11.66 0.28
CA HIS A 24 3.36 12.08 -1.11
C HIS A 24 3.13 13.59 -1.26
N PHE A 25 2.20 14.17 -0.50
CA PHE A 25 1.82 15.58 -0.64
C PHE A 25 2.79 16.55 0.01
N VAL A 26 3.36 16.20 1.17
CA VAL A 26 4.27 17.09 1.91
C VAL A 26 5.71 16.97 1.40
N ILE A 27 6.19 15.74 1.18
CA ILE A 27 7.58 15.51 0.73
C ILE A 27 7.66 15.58 -0.79
N GLY A 28 6.69 15.01 -1.51
CA GLY A 28 6.67 15.02 -2.97
C GLY A 28 6.25 16.33 -3.62
N GLY A 29 5.81 17.33 -2.86
CA GLY A 29 5.39 18.62 -3.39
C GLY A 29 4.01 18.60 -4.08
N GLY A 30 3.21 17.58 -3.83
CA GLY A 30 1.86 17.44 -4.36
C GLY A 30 1.76 16.53 -5.59
N PHE A 31 0.73 16.72 -6.41
CA PHE A 31 0.57 15.92 -7.62
C PHE A 31 1.61 16.31 -8.68
N PRO A 32 2.37 15.34 -9.20
CA PRO A 32 3.27 15.59 -10.32
C PRO A 32 2.49 16.15 -11.51
N SER A 33 3.06 17.13 -12.20
CA SER A 33 2.42 17.77 -13.35
C SER A 33 3.39 17.83 -14.54
N GLY A 34 2.85 17.81 -15.75
CA GLY A 34 3.62 17.79 -16.98
C GLY A 34 3.54 16.47 -17.75
N ALA A 35 4.26 16.41 -18.87
CA ALA A 35 4.43 15.21 -19.67
C ALA A 35 5.67 14.44 -19.19
N ASN A 36 5.63 13.11 -19.36
CA ASN A 36 6.84 12.31 -19.24
C ASN A 36 7.87 12.74 -20.29
N VAL A 37 9.15 12.54 -19.99
CA VAL A 37 10.19 12.61 -21.03
C VAL A 37 9.93 11.57 -22.12
N ASP A 38 10.39 11.84 -23.34
CA ASP A 38 10.15 10.97 -24.51
C ASP A 38 10.77 9.57 -24.38
N VAL A 39 11.71 9.40 -23.45
CA VAL A 39 12.36 8.12 -23.16
C VAL A 39 11.50 7.33 -22.18
N ALA A 40 10.98 6.17 -22.59
CA ALA A 40 10.17 5.32 -21.71
C ALA A 40 10.90 4.98 -20.39
N MET A 41 10.13 4.95 -19.29
CA MET A 41 10.65 4.61 -17.98
C MET A 41 11.25 3.20 -17.97
N PRO A 42 12.48 3.02 -17.46
CA PRO A 42 13.14 1.73 -17.40
C PRO A 42 12.27 0.64 -16.76
N VAL A 43 12.21 -0.54 -17.39
CA VAL A 43 11.39 -1.67 -16.93
C VAL A 43 11.74 -2.12 -15.51
N TRP A 44 13.01 -2.00 -15.09
CA TRP A 44 13.43 -2.38 -13.75
C TRP A 44 12.80 -1.48 -12.66
N LEU A 45 12.55 -0.19 -12.95
CA LEU A 45 11.86 0.70 -12.02
C LEU A 45 10.38 0.32 -11.90
N TRP A 46 9.74 -0.07 -13.00
CA TRP A 46 8.39 -0.64 -12.96
C TRP A 46 8.36 -1.90 -12.08
N GLY A 47 9.32 -2.80 -12.27
CA GLY A 47 9.47 -3.99 -11.43
C GLY A 47 9.62 -3.65 -9.94
N LEU A 48 10.43 -2.64 -9.62
CA LEU A 48 10.67 -2.20 -8.24
C LEU A 48 9.41 -1.60 -7.59
N CYS A 49 8.59 -0.86 -8.33
CA CYS A 49 7.32 -0.32 -7.83
C CYS A 49 6.21 -1.38 -7.73
N PHE A 50 6.15 -2.34 -8.66
CA PHE A 50 5.06 -3.32 -8.72
C PHE A 50 5.30 -4.55 -7.86
N ALA A 51 6.55 -5.00 -7.69
CA ALA A 51 6.86 -6.18 -6.91
C ALA A 51 6.34 -6.10 -5.46
N PRO A 52 6.53 -5.00 -4.71
CA PRO A 52 5.99 -4.87 -3.36
C PRO A 52 4.45 -4.97 -3.32
N ILE A 53 3.76 -4.38 -4.30
CA ILE A 53 2.29 -4.43 -4.40
C ILE A 53 1.82 -5.87 -4.60
N LEU A 54 2.47 -6.62 -5.49
CA LEU A 54 2.13 -8.03 -5.72
C LEU A 54 2.34 -8.87 -4.46
N VAL A 55 3.45 -8.65 -3.75
CA VAL A 55 3.73 -9.35 -2.49
C VAL A 55 2.70 -8.97 -1.43
N ALA A 56 2.33 -7.69 -1.30
CA ALA A 56 1.28 -7.24 -0.38
C ALA A 56 -0.07 -7.91 -0.67
N THR A 57 -0.44 -8.02 -1.95
CA THR A 57 -1.65 -8.72 -2.40
C THR A 57 -1.61 -10.20 -2.01
N VAL A 58 -0.49 -10.89 -2.22
CA VAL A 58 -0.31 -12.29 -1.80
C VAL A 58 -0.43 -12.42 -0.28
N VAL A 59 0.18 -11.52 0.49
CA VAL A 59 0.07 -11.50 1.96
C VAL A 59 -1.40 -11.35 2.36
N ARG A 60 -2.14 -10.45 1.71
CA ARG A 60 -3.54 -10.17 2.02
C ARG A 60 -4.48 -11.35 1.80
N TRP A 61 -4.34 -12.04 0.68
CA TRP A 61 -5.30 -13.05 0.23
C TRP A 61 -4.89 -14.48 0.56
N ILE A 62 -3.59 -14.77 0.71
CA ILE A 62 -3.09 -16.13 0.93
C ILE A 62 -2.58 -16.32 2.36
N VAL A 63 -1.89 -15.32 2.91
CA VAL A 63 -1.16 -15.46 4.18
C VAL A 63 -2.07 -15.11 5.37
N ILE A 64 -2.66 -13.91 5.36
CA ILE A 64 -3.50 -13.40 6.46
C ILE A 64 -4.70 -14.32 6.82
N PRO A 65 -5.45 -14.90 5.85
CA PRO A 65 -6.60 -15.74 6.18
C PRO A 65 -6.22 -17.03 6.93
N ARG A 66 -4.96 -17.47 6.84
CA ARG A 66 -4.47 -18.70 7.48
C ARG A 66 -3.86 -18.46 8.87
N MET A 67 -3.86 -17.22 9.35
CA MET A 67 -3.17 -16.81 10.58
C MET A 67 -4.12 -16.60 11.76
N LYS A 68 -3.58 -16.75 12.97
CA LYS A 68 -4.28 -16.35 14.21
C LYS A 68 -4.28 -14.83 14.35
N GLN A 69 -5.20 -14.28 15.15
CA GLN A 69 -5.43 -12.84 15.25
C GLN A 69 -4.20 -11.98 15.56
N GLN A 70 -3.28 -12.45 16.42
CA GLN A 70 -2.03 -11.72 16.70
C GLN A 70 -1.06 -11.73 15.51
N GLN A 71 -0.99 -12.84 14.77
CA GLN A 71 -0.15 -12.96 13.57
C GLN A 71 -0.73 -12.15 12.41
N GLN A 72 -2.07 -12.04 12.32
CA GLN A 72 -2.75 -11.20 11.33
C GLN A 72 -2.37 -9.73 11.47
N LEU A 73 -2.23 -9.21 12.69
CA LEU A 73 -1.76 -7.84 12.92
C LEU A 73 -0.36 -7.63 12.34
N VAL A 74 0.58 -8.54 12.63
CA VAL A 74 1.95 -8.45 12.14
C VAL A 74 2.00 -8.52 10.60
N ALA A 75 1.26 -9.47 10.02
CA ALA A 75 1.17 -9.62 8.57
C ALA A 75 0.49 -8.41 7.89
N MET A 76 -0.51 -7.80 8.55
CA MET A 76 -1.13 -6.56 8.07
C MET A 76 -0.12 -5.41 8.04
N VAL A 77 0.65 -5.22 9.11
CA VAL A 77 1.69 -4.16 9.17
C VAL A 77 2.74 -4.39 8.10
N ALA A 78 3.18 -5.64 7.90
CA ALA A 78 4.12 -5.97 6.83
C ALA A 78 3.53 -5.67 5.43
N GLY A 79 2.28 -6.05 5.18
CA GLY A 79 1.61 -5.76 3.91
C GLY A 79 1.41 -4.25 3.68
N LEU A 80 1.07 -3.49 4.72
CA LEU A 80 0.96 -2.04 4.67
C LEU A 80 2.31 -1.38 4.30
N ALA A 81 3.40 -1.82 4.92
CA ALA A 81 4.74 -1.32 4.60
C ALA A 81 5.12 -1.63 3.13
N LEU A 82 4.80 -2.84 2.65
CA LEU A 82 4.99 -3.22 1.24
C LEU A 82 4.13 -2.38 0.28
N SER A 83 2.91 -2.02 0.66
CA SER A 83 2.04 -1.15 -0.15
C SER A 83 2.49 0.32 -0.18
N GLU A 84 3.24 0.77 0.82
CA GLU A 84 3.76 2.15 0.91
C GLU A 84 5.11 2.31 0.19
N LEU A 85 5.96 1.28 0.16
CA LEU A 85 7.27 1.30 -0.53
C LEU A 85 7.27 1.89 -1.95
N PRO A 86 6.30 1.60 -2.84
CA PRO A 86 6.30 2.14 -4.19
C PRO A 86 6.12 3.67 -4.20
N ILE A 87 5.52 4.27 -3.17
CA ILE A 87 5.44 5.73 -3.04
C ILE A 87 6.84 6.29 -2.84
N PHE A 88 7.66 5.68 -1.98
CA PHE A 88 9.05 6.08 -1.78
C PHE A 88 9.90 5.87 -3.03
N PHE A 89 9.75 4.74 -3.73
CA PHE A 89 10.46 4.50 -4.99
C PHE A 89 10.06 5.50 -6.07
N SER A 90 8.76 5.81 -6.17
CA SER A 90 8.25 6.84 -7.07
C SER A 90 8.86 8.21 -6.77
N LEU A 91 8.93 8.61 -5.51
CA LEU A 91 9.46 9.92 -5.12
C LEU A 91 10.98 10.03 -5.33
N PHE A 92 11.74 9.02 -4.93
CA PHE A 92 13.20 9.12 -4.86
C PHE A 92 13.95 8.53 -6.06
N LEU A 93 13.40 7.52 -6.73
CA LEU A 93 14.09 6.81 -7.82
C LEU A 93 13.54 7.16 -9.21
N VAL A 94 12.23 7.42 -9.32
CA VAL A 94 11.61 7.82 -10.60
C VAL A 94 11.81 9.31 -10.85
N GLY A 95 11.62 10.14 -9.82
CA GLY A 95 11.85 11.58 -9.91
C GLY A 95 10.94 12.31 -10.90
N SER A 96 11.29 13.56 -11.20
CA SER A 96 10.46 14.49 -11.98
C SER A 96 10.36 14.17 -13.48
N ASP A 97 11.12 13.20 -13.98
CA ASP A 97 11.17 12.88 -15.41
C ASP A 97 9.91 12.13 -15.88
N TYR A 98 9.17 11.52 -14.95
CA TYR A 98 8.01 10.67 -15.25
C TYR A 98 6.76 11.00 -14.41
N PRO A 99 6.24 12.24 -14.44
CA PRO A 99 5.12 12.66 -13.61
C PRO A 99 3.86 11.79 -13.78
N GLN A 100 3.54 11.36 -15.01
CA GLN A 100 2.36 10.50 -15.24
C GLN A 100 2.55 9.10 -14.65
N ASN A 101 3.77 8.56 -14.71
CA ASN A 101 4.04 7.23 -14.15
C ASN A 101 4.02 7.29 -12.62
N GLN A 102 4.48 8.39 -12.01
CA GLN A 102 4.37 8.60 -10.57
C GLN A 102 2.90 8.62 -10.11
N ILE A 103 2.01 9.24 -10.88
CA ILE A 103 0.55 9.20 -10.60
C ILE A 103 0.03 7.77 -10.67
N ALA A 104 0.44 7.00 -11.69
CA ALA A 104 0.02 5.60 -11.81
C ALA A 104 0.50 4.75 -10.62
N VAL A 105 1.76 4.91 -10.21
CA VAL A 105 2.33 4.22 -9.05
C VAL A 105 1.62 4.64 -7.77
N LEU A 106 1.30 5.93 -7.59
CA LEU A 106 0.53 6.41 -6.44
C LEU A 106 -0.85 5.75 -6.39
N ILE A 107 -1.60 5.77 -7.48
CA ILE A 107 -2.94 5.17 -7.55
C ILE A 107 -2.88 3.69 -7.15
N LEU A 108 -1.94 2.94 -7.71
CA LEU A 108 -1.79 1.52 -7.42
C LEU A 108 -1.36 1.26 -5.97
N SER A 109 -0.49 2.10 -5.41
CA SER A 109 -0.09 2.03 -4.00
C SER A 109 -1.26 2.28 -3.07
N VAL A 110 -2.07 3.30 -3.37
CA VAL A 110 -3.28 3.64 -2.60
C VAL A 110 -4.30 2.50 -2.69
N LEU A 111 -4.54 1.93 -3.87
CA LEU A 111 -5.40 0.75 -4.03
C LEU A 111 -4.86 -0.44 -3.23
N SER A 112 -3.54 -0.65 -3.22
CA SER A 112 -2.88 -1.68 -2.42
C SER A 112 -3.05 -1.45 -0.92
N LEU A 113 -2.98 -0.20 -0.44
CA LEU A 113 -3.27 0.14 0.95
C LEU A 113 -4.75 -0.10 1.29
N ILE A 114 -5.67 0.27 0.39
CA ILE A 114 -7.11 0.07 0.60
C ILE A 114 -7.47 -1.41 0.70
N GLN A 115 -6.94 -2.28 -0.16
CA GLN A 115 -7.22 -3.72 -0.05
C GLN A 115 -6.71 -4.34 1.27
N MET A 116 -5.73 -3.70 1.92
CA MET A 116 -5.20 -4.14 3.22
C MET A 116 -6.12 -3.81 4.41
N ALA A 117 -7.28 -3.20 4.17
CA ALA A 117 -8.28 -2.93 5.21
C ALA A 117 -8.61 -4.20 6.03
N PRO A 118 -8.65 -4.11 7.38
CA PRO A 118 -8.72 -5.26 8.28
C PRO A 118 -10.14 -5.83 8.43
N SER A 119 -10.87 -5.99 7.34
CA SER A 119 -12.21 -6.58 7.33
C SER A 119 -12.24 -8.01 7.90
N TYR A 120 -11.19 -8.80 7.63
CA TYR A 120 -10.99 -10.16 8.16
C TYR A 120 -10.81 -10.21 9.69
N GLY A 121 -10.37 -9.11 10.31
CA GLY A 121 -10.20 -9.03 11.76
C GLY A 121 -11.46 -8.56 12.50
N THR A 122 -12.52 -8.17 11.77
CA THR A 122 -13.72 -7.56 12.35
C THR A 122 -14.72 -8.62 12.81
N PRO A 123 -15.07 -8.69 14.11
CA PRO A 123 -16.01 -9.69 14.62
C PRO A 123 -17.39 -9.53 14.00
N GLY A 124 -17.88 -10.58 13.33
CA GLY A 124 -19.16 -10.59 12.59
C GLY A 124 -19.01 -10.67 11.07
N TYR A 125 -17.81 -10.43 10.53
CA TYR A 125 -17.50 -10.66 9.12
C TYR A 125 -17.19 -12.15 8.89
N ARG A 126 -18.20 -13.02 9.01
CA ARG A 126 -18.09 -14.40 8.52
C ARG A 126 -18.33 -14.37 7.01
N MET A 127 -17.25 -14.47 6.24
CA MET A 127 -17.39 -14.97 4.87
C MET A 127 -17.64 -16.47 5.04
N GLU A 128 -18.88 -16.90 4.89
CA GLU A 128 -19.19 -18.33 4.75
C GLU A 128 -18.43 -18.84 3.51
N SER A 129 -17.46 -19.73 3.73
CA SER A 129 -16.93 -20.63 2.72
C SER A 129 -16.51 -21.93 3.40
#